data_AF-A0A3R6DMA1-F1
#
_entry.id   AF-A0A3R6DMA1-F1
#
_cell.length_a   1.000
_cell.length_b   1.000
_cell.length_c   1.000
_cell.angle_alpha   90.00
_cell.angle_beta   90.00
_cell.angle_gamma   90.00
#
_symmetry.space_group_name_H-M   'P 1'
#
loop_
_entity.id
_entity.type
_entity.pdbx_description
1 polymer ?
#
loop_
_entity_poly.entity_id
_entity_poly.type
_entity_poly.pdbx_seq_one_letter_code
_entity_poly.pdbx_strand_id
1 'polypeptide(L)' 'MSHKNHNIVPKCVIETTNVRILPFKDITYDICRLEGEDDSLESWRRGHISFFKEEGKELGYKFSEEMPVVFEEFEVVYQR' A
#
# COMPACT_ATOMS: atom_id res chain seq x y z
N MET A 1 16.20 6.19 -16.54
CA MET A 1 15.43 6.47 -15.29
C MET A 1 15.14 7.95 -15.24
N SER A 2 13.90 8.35 -15.50
CA SER A 2 13.48 9.75 -15.37
C SER A 2 13.49 10.11 -13.88
N HIS A 3 14.40 10.99 -13.48
CA HIS A 3 14.42 11.53 -12.13
C HIS A 3 13.21 12.46 -12.01
N LYS A 4 12.07 11.93 -11.55
CA LYS A 4 10.95 12.77 -11.16
C LYS A 4 11.46 13.66 -10.00
N ASN A 5 11.54 14.96 -10.24
CA ASN A 5 11.84 15.95 -9.20
C ASN A 5 10.69 15.95 -8.18
N HIS A 6 10.73 15.04 -7.21
CA HIS A 6 9.82 15.07 -6.07
C HIS A 6 10.26 16.21 -5.15
N ASN A 7 9.35 17.15 -4.88
CA ASN A 7 9.59 18.20 -3.91
C ASN A 7 9.50 17.61 -2.49
N ILE A 8 10.65 17.35 -1.87
CA ILE A 8 10.75 16.72 -0.54
C ILE A 8 10.46 17.78 0.53
N VAL A 9 9.18 18.01 0.78
CA VAL A 9 8.70 18.88 1.88
C VAL A 9 7.85 18.01 2.82
N PRO A 10 8.17 17.93 4.13
CA PRO A 10 7.37 17.18 5.09
C PRO A 10 5.89 17.60 5.06
N LYS A 11 4.98 16.63 5.12
CA LYS A 11 3.53 16.87 5.04
C LYS A 11 2.82 16.76 6.38
N CYS A 12 3.08 15.70 7.13
CA CYS A 12 2.51 15.46 8.45
C CYS A 12 3.36 14.44 9.23
N VAL A 13 3.04 14.24 10.50
CA VAL A 13 3.47 13.10 11.32
C VAL A 13 2.26 12.20 11.52
N ILE A 14 2.45 10.90 11.28
CA ILE A 14 1.43 9.87 11.48
C ILE A 14 1.80 8.99 12.67
N GLU A 15 0.78 8.44 13.33
CA GLU A 15 0.90 7.38 14.33
C GLU A 15 0.15 6.15 13.84
N THR A 16 0.83 5.00 13.73
CA THR A 16 0.21 3.73 13.38
C THR A 16 -0.66 3.25 14.53
N THR A 17 -1.96 3.11 14.29
CA THR A 17 -2.95 2.72 15.30
C THR A 17 -3.30 1.24 15.24
N ASN A 18 -3.08 0.59 14.10
CA ASN A 18 -3.28 -0.84 13.94
C ASN A 18 -2.37 -1.44 12.85
N VAL A 19 -2.04 -2.72 13.00
CA VAL A 19 -1.28 -3.50 12.01
C VAL A 19 -1.98 -4.82 11.76
N ARG A 20 -2.27 -5.12 10.49
CA ARG A 20 -2.81 -6.40 10.04
C ARG A 20 -1.80 -7.07 9.12
N ILE A 21 -1.57 -8.36 9.31
CA ILE A 21 -0.75 -9.16 8.40
C ILE A 21 -1.63 -10.28 7.85
N LEU A 22 -1.96 -10.20 6.56
CA LEU A 22 -2.87 -11.11 5.90
C LEU A 22 -2.32 -11.49 4.52
N PRO A 23 -2.63 -12.69 3.99
CA PRO A 23 -2.38 -12.99 2.59
C PRO A 23 -3.05 -11.97 1.67
N PHE A 24 -2.41 -11.61 0.55
CA PHE A 24 -2.96 -10.66 -0.42
C PHE A 24 -4.39 -11.02 -0.87
N LYS A 25 -4.67 -12.31 -1.07
CA LYS A 25 -6.01 -12.81 -1.45
C LYS A 25 -7.10 -12.56 -0.40
N ASP A 26 -6.73 -12.42 0.87
CA ASP A 26 -7.68 -12.28 1.98
C ASP A 26 -8.00 -10.80 2.28
N ILE A 27 -7.38 -9.86 1.56
CA ILE A 27 -7.70 -8.44 1.65
C ILE A 27 -9.07 -8.19 1.03
N THR A 28 -9.99 -7.69 1.85
CA THR A 28 -11.35 -7.36 1.44
C THR A 28 -11.48 -5.88 1.13
N TYR A 29 -12.59 -5.51 0.47
CA TYR A 29 -12.87 -4.09 0.21
C TYR A 29 -12.97 -3.25 1.49
N ASP A 30 -13.47 -3.83 2.59
CA ASP A 30 -13.56 -3.13 3.88
C ASP A 30 -12.20 -2.78 4.47
N ILE A 31 -11.16 -3.52 4.11
CA ILE A 31 -9.78 -3.24 4.51
C ILE A 31 -9.20 -2.20 3.56
N CYS A 32 -9.19 -2.46 2.25
CA CYS A 32 -8.50 -1.59 1.31
C CYS A 32 -9.15 -0.20 1.17
N ARG A 33 -10.46 -0.05 1.42
CA ARG A 33 -11.12 1.27 1.43
C ARG A 33 -10.56 2.22 2.48
N LEU A 34 -9.78 1.73 3.46
CA LEU A 34 -9.09 2.56 4.44
C LEU A 34 -7.91 3.33 3.85
N GLU A 35 -7.32 2.87 2.74
CA GLU A 35 -6.30 3.63 2.00
C GLU A 35 -6.89 4.85 1.29
N GLY A 36 -8.17 4.80 0.92
CA GLY A 36 -8.89 5.91 0.29
C GLY A 36 -8.52 6.18 -1.17
N GLU A 37 -7.74 5.29 -1.83
CA GLU A 37 -7.24 5.47 -3.21
C GLU A 37 -8.14 4.85 -4.29
N ASP A 38 -9.02 3.91 -3.91
CA ASP A 38 -9.74 3.03 -4.85
C ASP A 38 -11.26 2.95 -4.58
N ASP A 39 -12.05 2.95 -5.65
CA ASP A 39 -13.52 2.81 -5.59
C ASP A 39 -13.99 1.35 -5.46
N SER A 40 -13.12 0.36 -5.64
CA SER A 40 -13.48 -1.06 -5.63
C SER A 40 -12.31 -1.98 -5.26
N LEU A 41 -12.61 -3.20 -4.81
CA LEU A 41 -11.58 -4.22 -4.58
C LEU A 41 -10.84 -4.58 -5.88
N GLU A 42 -11.53 -4.59 -7.03
CA GLU A 42 -10.93 -4.93 -8.32
C GLU A 42 -9.95 -3.87 -8.81
N SER A 43 -10.24 -2.58 -8.60
CA SER A 43 -9.30 -1.52 -8.94
C SER A 43 -8.06 -1.56 -8.06
N TRP A 44 -8.26 -1.75 -6.74
CA TRP A 44 -7.20 -1.90 -5.76
C TRP A 44 -6.30 -3.09 -6.08
N ARG A 45 -6.88 -4.27 -6.35
CA ARG A 45 -6.12 -5.48 -6.70
C ARG A 45 -5.30 -5.27 -7.97
N ARG A 46 -5.87 -4.65 -9.00
CA ARG A 46 -5.15 -4.39 -10.26
C ARG A 46 -3.94 -3.49 -10.04
N GLY A 47 -4.09 -2.41 -9.27
CA GLY A 47 -3.00 -1.49 -8.93
C GLY A 47 -1.90 -2.19 -8.15
N HIS A 48 -2.25 -2.85 -7.06
CA HIS A 48 -1.31 -3.50 -6.16
C HIS A 48 -0.61 -4.72 -6.78
N ILE A 49 -1.30 -5.53 -7.58
CA ILE A 49 -0.66 -6.62 -8.34
C ILE A 49 0.39 -6.05 -9.30
N SER A 50 0.09 -4.93 -9.98
CA SER A 50 1.05 -4.28 -10.87
C SER A 50 2.27 -3.77 -10.10
N PHE A 51 2.04 -3.14 -8.95
CA PHE A 51 3.09 -2.62 -8.07
C PHE A 51 4.01 -3.76 -7.56
N PHE A 52 3.46 -4.78 -6.89
CA PHE A 52 4.25 -5.88 -6.33
C PHE A 52 4.96 -6.72 -7.40
N LYS A 53 4.40 -6.83 -8.62
CA LYS A 53 5.11 -7.47 -9.74
C LYS A 53 6.29 -6.65 -10.23
N GLU A 54 6.20 -5.32 -10.21
CA GLU A 54 7.32 -4.47 -10.60
C GLU A 54 8.41 -4.46 -9.53
N GLU A 55 8.04 -4.23 -8.26
CA GLU A 55 8.97 -4.30 -7.14
C GLU A 55 9.64 -5.68 -7.04
N GLY A 56 8.88 -6.77 -7.26
CA GLY A 56 9.43 -8.13 -7.27
C GLY A 56 10.52 -8.35 -8.33
N LYS A 57 10.48 -7.66 -9.48
CA LYS A 57 11.56 -7.70 -10.48
C LYS A 57 12.84 -7.06 -9.94
N GLU A 58 12.72 -6.01 -9.15
CA GLU A 58 13.84 -5.27 -8.57
C GLU A 58 14.42 -5.99 -7.35
N LEU A 59 13.56 -6.57 -6.50
CA LEU A 59 13.94 -7.19 -5.22
C LEU A 59 14.13 -8.71 -5.28
N GLY A 60 13.83 -9.35 -6.43
CA GLY A 60 14.09 -10.77 -6.65
C GLY A 60 13.03 -11.73 -6.11
N TYR A 61 11.79 -11.26 -5.89
CA TYR A 61 10.66 -12.11 -5.51
C TYR A 61 9.57 -12.12 -6.60
N LYS A 62 8.66 -13.11 -6.56
CA LYS A 62 7.49 -13.16 -7.45
C LYS A 62 6.25 -12.88 -6.65
N PHE A 63 5.38 -12.00 -7.17
CA PHE A 63 4.05 -11.81 -6.62
C PHE A 63 3.33 -13.17 -6.49
N SER A 64 2.66 -13.35 -5.35
CA SER A 64 1.83 -14.50 -5.05
C SER A 64 0.60 -14.01 -4.29
N GLU A 65 -0.56 -14.59 -4.59
CA GLU A 65 -1.79 -14.33 -3.84
C GLU A 65 -1.69 -14.74 -2.36
N GLU A 66 -0.77 -15.66 -2.05
CA GLU A 66 -0.50 -16.12 -0.68
C GLU A 66 0.54 -15.25 0.05
N MET A 67 1.15 -14.27 -0.61
CA MET A 67 2.18 -13.46 0.04
C MET A 67 1.57 -12.63 1.18
N PRO A 68 2.24 -12.53 2.34
CA PRO A 68 1.77 -11.68 3.43
C PRO A 68 1.90 -10.21 3.04
N VAL A 69 0.84 -9.44 3.27
CA VAL A 69 0.81 -7.98 3.17
C VAL A 69 0.71 -7.43 4.57
N VAL A 70 1.59 -6.48 4.89
CA VAL A 70 1.50 -5.66 6.10
C VAL A 70 0.62 -4.47 5.76
N PHE A 71 -0.54 -4.37 6.41
CA PHE A 71 -1.50 -3.29 6.23
C PHE A 71 -1.51 -2.45 7.51
N GLU A 72 -1.13 -1.18 7.39
CA GLU A 72 -1.03 -0.23 8.50
C GLU A 72 -2.19 0.76 8.45
N GLU A 73 -2.94 0.85 9.54
CA GLU A 73 -3.89 1.95 9.76
C GLU A 73 -3.20 3.00 10.62
N PHE A 74 -3.39 4.27 10.29
CA PHE A 74 -2.73 5.37 10.99
C PHE A 74 -3.65 6.57 11.14
N GLU A 75 -3.30 7.43 12.09
CA GLU A 75 -3.89 8.74 12.28
C GLU A 75 -2.82 9.83 12.14
N VAL A 76 -3.23 11.01 11.67
CA VAL A 76 -2.34 12.18 11.63
C VAL A 76 -2.30 12.81 13.02
N VAL A 77 -1.13 12.79 13.66
CA VAL A 77 -0.92 13.38 14.99
C VAL A 77 -0.33 14.79 14.94
N TYR A 78 0.20 15.19 13.78
CA TYR A 78 0.69 16.56 13.55
C TYR A 78 0.65 16.94 12.06
N GLN A 79 0.10 18.10 11.73
CA GLN A 79 0.07 18.65 10.37
C GLN A 79 0.42 20.14 10.42
N ARG A 80 1.39 20.57 9.61
CA ARG A 80 1.85 21.96 9.56
C ARG A 80 1.18 22.74 8.45
#